data_AF-A0A6M1LVB2-F1
#
_entry.id   AF-A0A6M1LVB2-F1
#
_cell.length_a   1.000
_cell.length_b   1.000
_cell.length_c   1.000
_cell.angle_alpha   90.00
_cell.angle_beta   90.00
_cell.angle_gamma   90.00
#
_symmetry.space_group_name_H-M   'P 1'
#
loop_
_entity.id
_entity.type
_entity.pdbx_description
1 polymer ?
#
loop_
_entity_poly.entity_id
_entity_poly.type
_entity_poly.pdbx_seq_one_letter_code
_entity_poly.pdbx_strand_id
1 'polypeptide(L)'
;MVASAHMSVLTAKVAGVKRVVAAAPPYKGKPHPAIVAAMHLAGADEILVLGGVQAVGGMAIGTESIAPVDMLVGPGNAFVA
;
A
#
# COMPACT_ATOMS: atom_id res chain seq x y z
N MET A 1 1.07 3.71 10.40
CA MET A 1 1.85 3.39 9.18
C MET A 1 2.74 4.53 8.67
N VAL A 2 3.04 5.58 9.46
CA VAL A 2 3.84 6.71 8.95
C VAL A 2 5.30 6.27 8.66
N ALA A 3 5.92 5.54 9.59
CA ALA A 3 7.27 5.01 9.40
C ALA A 3 7.31 3.85 8.40
N SER A 4 6.34 2.94 8.45
CA SER A 4 6.30 1.75 7.58
C SER A 4 6.18 2.10 6.10
N ALA A 5 5.52 3.21 5.74
CA ALA A 5 5.48 3.69 4.36
C ALA A 5 6.88 3.90 3.80
N HIS A 6 7.78 4.52 4.56
CA HIS A 6 9.16 4.73 4.12
C HIS A 6 9.95 3.41 4.10
N MET A 7 9.74 2.51 5.06
CA MET A 7 10.45 1.22 5.07
C MET A 7 10.16 0.33 3.86
N SER A 8 8.96 0.41 3.28
CA SER A 8 8.57 -0.41 2.13
C SER A 8 8.59 0.36 0.80
N VAL A 9 7.88 1.50 0.74
CA VAL A 9 7.70 2.26 -0.51
C VAL A 9 9.02 2.89 -0.94
N LEU A 10 9.69 3.64 -0.04
CA LEU A 10 10.95 4.30 -0.39
C LEU A 10 12.02 3.27 -0.76
N THR A 11 12.08 2.15 -0.05
CA THR A 11 12.99 1.04 -0.39
C THR A 11 12.74 0.54 -1.82
N ALA A 12 11.49 0.30 -2.21
CA ALA A 12 11.14 -0.12 -3.56
C ALA A 12 11.49 0.96 -4.62
N LYS A 13 11.23 2.23 -4.33
CA LYS A 13 11.57 3.33 -5.25
C LYS A 13 13.08 3.50 -5.43
N VAL A 14 13.86 3.40 -4.35
CA VAL A 14 15.34 3.42 -4.41
C VAL A 14 15.86 2.21 -5.20
N ALA A 15 15.21 1.05 -5.11
CA ALA A 15 15.53 -0.13 -5.91
C ALA A 15 15.11 -0.02 -7.40
N GLY A 16 14.46 1.08 -7.81
CA GLY A 16 14.07 1.32 -9.21
C GLY A 16 12.75 0.67 -9.63
N VAL A 17 11.91 0.25 -8.68
CA VAL A 17 10.57 -0.29 -8.98
C VAL A 17 9.73 0.80 -9.65
N LYS A 18 9.21 0.50 -10.85
CA LYS A 18 8.50 1.48 -11.69
C LYS A 18 7.11 1.84 -11.16
N ARG A 19 6.43 0.89 -10.52
CA ARG A 19 5.08 1.05 -9.97
C ARG A 19 5.02 0.48 -8.57
N VAL A 20 4.72 1.33 -7.59
CA VAL A 20 4.55 0.97 -6.18
C VAL A 20 3.15 1.36 -5.74
N VAL A 21 2.35 0.36 -5.39
CA VAL A 21 1.00 0.53 -4.84
C VAL A 21 1.09 0.42 -3.33
N ALA A 22 0.55 1.40 -2.61
CA ALA A 22 0.50 1.41 -1.15
C ALA A 22 -0.95 1.35 -0.66
N ALA A 23 -1.23 0.49 0.31
CA ALA A 23 -2.56 0.31 0.86
C ALA A 23 -2.60 0.62 2.36
N ALA A 24 -3.61 1.36 2.80
CA ALA A 24 -3.92 1.55 4.22
C ALA A 24 -5.45 1.54 4.44
N PRO A 25 -5.94 0.85 5.48
CA PRO A 25 -7.37 0.84 5.78
C PRO A 25 -7.87 2.25 6.12
N PRO A 26 -9.13 2.58 5.80
CA PRO A 26 -9.74 3.85 6.18
C PRO A 26 -9.75 4.03 7.69
N TYR A 27 -9.46 5.25 8.14
CA TYR A 27 -9.61 5.66 9.53
C TYR A 27 -10.88 6.49 9.68
N LYS A 28 -11.85 6.01 10.49
CA LYS A 28 -13.18 6.63 10.63
C LYS A 28 -13.86 6.87 9.27
N GLY A 29 -13.76 5.89 8.37
CA GLY A 29 -14.36 5.94 7.02
C GLY A 29 -13.66 6.87 6.03
N LYS A 30 -12.49 7.43 6.36
CA LYS A 30 -11.75 8.37 5.50
C LYS A 30 -10.26 8.02 5.42
N PRO A 31 -9.53 8.51 4.40
CA PRO A 31 -8.08 8.40 4.37
C PRO A 31 -7.47 9.15 5.56
N HIS A 32 -6.49 8.55 6.24
CA HIS A 32 -5.77 9.25 7.30
C HIS A 32 -4.71 10.19 6.68
N PRO A 33 -4.79 11.52 6.86
CA PRO A 33 -3.94 12.47 6.13
C PRO A 33 -2.44 12.21 6.28
N ALA A 34 -1.97 11.95 7.50
CA ALA A 34 -0.55 11.68 7.74
C ALA A 34 -0.04 10.38 7.07
N ILE A 35 -0.91 9.37 6.91
CA ILE A 35 -0.52 8.10 6.26
C ILE A 35 -0.44 8.32 4.75
N VAL A 36 -1.43 8.99 4.17
CA VAL A 36 -1.44 9.34 2.74
C VAL A 36 -0.24 10.22 2.40
N ALA A 37 0.03 11.25 3.21
CA ALA A 37 1.19 12.12 3.03
C ALA A 37 2.51 11.32 3.10
N ALA A 38 2.66 10.42 4.07
CA ALA A 38 3.84 9.58 4.19
C ALA A 38 4.05 8.65 2.98
N MET A 39 2.97 8.04 2.48
CA MET A 39 3.02 7.20 1.27
C MET A 39 3.38 8.00 0.03
N HIS A 40 2.79 9.19 -0.14
CA HIS A 40 3.08 10.08 -1.25
C HIS A 40 4.54 10.55 -1.22
N LEU A 41 5.04 11.02 -0.07
CA LEU A 41 6.42 11.48 0.09
C LEU A 41 7.44 10.33 -0.05
N ALA A 42 7.07 9.10 0.31
CA ALA A 42 7.90 7.92 0.08
C ALA A 42 7.94 7.49 -1.41
N GLY A 43 7.06 8.05 -2.25
CA GLY A 43 7.05 7.84 -3.70
C GLY A 43 6.07 6.77 -4.21
N ALA A 44 4.98 6.50 -3.48
CA ALA A 44 3.93 5.60 -3.96
C ALA A 44 3.27 6.18 -5.23
N ASP A 45 3.09 5.34 -6.23
CA ASP A 45 2.45 5.71 -7.51
C ASP A 45 0.92 5.63 -7.38
N GLU A 46 0.42 4.70 -6.55
CA GLU A 46 -1.00 4.54 -6.25
C GLU A 46 -1.20 4.38 -4.73
N ILE A 47 -2.25 5.02 -4.18
CA ILE A 47 -2.62 4.91 -2.76
C ILE A 47 -4.05 4.39 -2.66
N LEU A 48 -4.19 3.19 -2.11
CA LEU A 48 -5.47 2.52 -1.89
C LEU A 48 -5.93 2.74 -0.45
N VAL A 49 -7.14 3.28 -0.30
CA VAL A 49 -7.81 3.40 1.00
C VAL A 49 -8.55 2.08 1.29
N LEU A 50 -7.74 1.03 1.40
CA LEU A 50 -8.16 -0.37 1.51
C LEU A 50 -7.16 -1.10 2.43
N GLY A 51 -7.62 -2.10 3.18
CA GLY A 51 -6.75 -2.93 4.03
C GLY A 51 -7.28 -4.35 4.15
N GLY A 52 -6.68 -5.17 5.00
CA GLY A 52 -7.13 -6.56 5.22
C GLY A 52 -6.90 -7.49 4.03
N VAL A 53 -7.53 -8.68 4.08
CA VAL A 53 -7.41 -9.73 3.05
C VAL A 53 -7.87 -9.24 1.67
N GLN A 54 -8.84 -8.33 1.62
CA GLN A 54 -9.34 -7.75 0.38
C GLN A 54 -8.32 -6.83 -0.31
N ALA A 55 -7.46 -6.15 0.44
CA ALA A 55 -6.34 -5.38 -0.15
C ALA A 55 -5.29 -6.31 -0.72
N VAL A 56 -4.95 -7.38 0.02
CA VAL A 56 -4.01 -8.41 -0.42
C VAL A 56 -4.52 -9.06 -1.70
N GLY A 57 -5.76 -9.56 -1.71
CA GLY A 57 -6.38 -10.16 -2.88
C GLY A 57 -6.46 -9.19 -4.06
N GLY A 58 -6.96 -7.97 -3.84
CA GLY A 58 -7.09 -6.96 -4.89
C GLY A 58 -5.76 -6.61 -5.57
N MET A 59 -4.66 -6.56 -4.80
CA MET A 59 -3.33 -6.31 -5.36
C MET A 59 -2.67 -7.60 -5.91
N ALA A 60 -2.98 -8.78 -5.37
CA ALA A 60 -2.38 -10.04 -5.82
C ALA A 60 -2.92 -10.50 -7.17
N ILE A 61 -4.25 -10.53 -7.33
CA ILE A 61 -4.93 -11.07 -8.51
C ILE A 61 -5.49 -9.99 -9.43
N GLY A 62 -5.53 -8.74 -8.95
CA GLY A 62 -6.13 -7.63 -9.68
C GLY A 62 -7.65 -7.58 -9.59
N THR A 63 -8.21 -6.42 -9.92
CA THR A 63 -9.64 -6.18 -10.10
C THR A 63 -9.84 -5.27 -11.32
N GLU A 64 -11.08 -4.93 -11.63
CA GLU A 64 -11.40 -3.92 -12.66
C GLU A 64 -10.75 -2.55 -12.39
N SER A 65 -10.45 -2.23 -11.12
CA SER A 65 -9.90 -0.94 -10.70
C SER A 65 -8.49 -1.00 -10.10
N ILE A 66 -7.98 -2.21 -9.80
CA ILE A 66 -6.65 -2.41 -9.20
C ILE A 66 -5.87 -3.34 -10.13
N ALA A 67 -4.84 -2.82 -10.81
CA ALA A 67 -3.94 -3.69 -11.56
C ALA A 67 -3.07 -4.52 -10.59
N PRO A 68 -2.85 -5.82 -10.86
CA PRO A 68 -2.09 -6.69 -9.96
C PRO A 68 -0.63 -6.22 -9.81
N VAL A 69 0.03 -6.69 -8.75
CA VAL A 69 1.46 -6.46 -8.47
C VAL A 69 2.22 -7.77 -8.41
N ASP A 70 3.51 -7.73 -8.75
CA ASP A 70 4.37 -8.92 -8.77
C ASP A 70 4.84 -9.35 -7.37
N MET A 71 4.80 -8.45 -6.38
CA MET A 71 5.25 -8.72 -5.02
C MET A 71 4.44 -7.93 -4.00
N LEU A 72 4.08 -8.59 -2.89
CA LEU A 72 3.45 -7.98 -1.73
C LEU A 72 4.41 -7.96 -0.55
N VAL A 73 4.48 -6.82 0.13
CA VAL A 73 5.30 -6.62 1.33
C VAL A 73 4.53 -5.81 2.36
N GLY A 74 4.93 -5.96 3.62
CA GLY A 74 4.39 -5.20 4.74
C GLY A 74 3.73 -6.09 5.78
N PRO A 75 3.94 -5.81 7.07
CA PRO A 75 3.33 -6.60 8.13
C PRO A 75 1.82 -6.36 8.18
N GLY A 76 1.08 -7.37 8.59
CA GLY A 76 -0.35 -7.29 8.80
C GLY A 76 -0.80 -8.10 10.00
N ASN A 77 -2.11 -8.09 10.25
CA ASN A 77 -2.71 -8.95 11.27
C ASN A 77 -2.88 -10.39 10.74
N ALA A 78 -3.50 -11.26 11.54
CA ALA A 78 -3.70 -12.68 11.20
C ALA A 78 -4.50 -12.93 9.90
N PHE A 79 -5.22 -11.94 9.37
CA PHE A 79 -5.97 -12.07 8.11
C PHE A 79 -5.18 -11.60 6.88
N VAL A 80 -4.03 -10.97 7.10
CA VAL A 80 -3.12 -10.47 6.06
C VAL A 80 -1.88 -11.35 5.95
N ALA A 81 -1.47 -11.99 7.05
CA ALA A 81 -0.32 -12.87 7.14
C ALA A 81 -0.49 -14.18 6.35
#